data_AF-A0A955RZS6-F1
#
_entry.id   AF-A0A955RZS6-F1
#
_cell.length_a   1.000
_cell.length_b   1.000
_cell.length_c   1.000
_cell.angle_alpha   90.00
_cell.angle_beta   90.00
_cell.angle_gamma   90.00
#
_symmetry.space_group_name_H-M   'P 1'
#
loop_
_entity.id
_entity.type
_entity.pdbx_description
1 polymer ?
#
loop_
_entity_poly.entity_id
_entity_poly.type
_entity_poly.pdbx_seq_one_letter_code
_entity_poly.pdbx_strand_id
1 'polypeptide(L)'
;MNQALTAGRDVFGNASTGKLAMWLLIAIDGLSFGGLLIGSVALRMGAPEVWPQPGAVLNIPLTAFNTFLLICTSFTMVMALNAVQKNDQNGLVKNLIWTMLGGIVFLTIQVYEYSHFIRGGEHLAEQLAAAGMSGHSFIPSTSVYAAAFYVVTGFHGVHVLSGVIYIACILIAALKGRYTSSNYNNVEILGLFWHFVDLVWILVFTVVYLI
;
A
#
# COMPACT_ATOMS: atom_id res chain seq x y z
N MET A 1 41.80 -8.12 19.01
CA MET A 1 42.02 -7.10 17.96
C MET A 1 40.65 -6.66 17.47
N ASN A 2 40.09 -5.63 18.11
CA ASN A 2 38.83 -5.01 17.70
C ASN A 2 39.17 -3.89 16.72
N GLN A 3 39.09 -4.14 15.43
CA GLN A 3 39.10 -3.07 14.45
C GLN A 3 37.71 -2.43 14.46
N ALA A 4 37.52 -1.48 15.36
CA ALA A 4 36.45 -0.51 15.26
C ALA A 4 36.74 0.35 14.03
N LEU A 5 35.94 0.19 12.98
CA LEU A 5 35.88 1.14 11.88
C LEU A 5 35.39 2.46 12.45
N THR A 6 36.31 3.36 12.79
CA THR A 6 36.00 4.75 13.06
C THR A 6 35.67 5.41 11.73
N ALA A 7 34.41 5.28 11.29
CA ALA A 7 33.87 6.16 10.27
C ALA A 7 33.93 7.58 10.84
N GLY A 8 34.81 8.41 10.28
CA GLY A 8 34.88 9.83 10.60
C GLY A 8 33.55 10.49 10.29
N ARG A 9 33.13 11.43 11.15
CA ARG A 9 31.85 12.17 11.12
C ARG A 9 31.25 12.22 9.72
N ASP A 10 30.27 11.36 9.53
CA ASP A 10 29.51 11.18 8.31
C ASP A 10 28.82 12.49 7.95
N VAL A 11 29.14 13.02 6.76
CA VAL A 11 28.53 14.20 6.16
C VAL A 11 27.01 14.01 5.97
N PHE A 12 26.54 12.76 6.03
CA PHE A 12 25.15 12.34 5.85
C PHE A 12 24.40 12.07 7.17
N GLY A 13 25.04 12.26 8.32
CA GLY A 13 24.45 12.01 9.63
C GLY A 13 24.33 10.51 9.98
N ASN A 14 24.33 10.21 11.28
CA ASN A 14 24.27 8.83 11.77
C ASN A 14 22.91 8.19 11.43
N ALA A 15 22.87 7.31 10.43
CA ALA A 15 21.69 6.50 10.14
C ALA A 15 21.55 5.41 11.22
N SER A 16 20.42 5.38 11.94
CA SER A 16 20.14 4.31 12.88
C SER A 16 20.03 2.96 12.14
N THR A 17 20.43 1.86 12.80
CA THR A 17 20.35 0.51 12.23
C THR A 17 18.94 0.18 11.75
N GLY A 18 17.91 0.62 12.48
CA GLY A 18 16.51 0.42 12.09
C GLY A 18 16.12 1.18 10.82
N LYS A 19 16.64 2.39 10.61
CA LYS A 19 16.39 3.17 9.40
C LYS A 19 17.07 2.56 8.18
N LEU A 20 18.31 2.06 8.34
CA LEU A 20 19.01 1.34 7.28
C LEU A 20 18.27 0.04 6.89
N ALA A 21 17.83 -0.73 7.88
CA ALA A 21 17.04 -1.94 7.65
C ALA A 21 15.73 -1.65 6.92
N MET A 22 15.04 -0.55 7.27
CA MET A 22 13.82 -0.14 6.58
C MET A 22 14.07 0.25 5.13
N TRP A 23 15.14 1.01 4.84
CA TRP A 23 15.50 1.33 3.45
C TRP A 23 15.83 0.09 2.62
N LEU A 24 16.53 -0.88 3.21
CA LEU A 24 16.80 -2.15 2.55
C LEU A 24 15.50 -2.92 2.26
N LEU A 25 14.58 -2.98 3.24
CA LEU A 25 13.27 -3.58 3.06
C LEU A 25 12.49 -2.91 1.92
N ILE A 26 12.41 -1.58 1.93
CA ILE A 26 11.75 -0.79 0.88
C ILE A 26 12.35 -1.08 -0.50
N ALA A 27 13.67 -1.19 -0.60
CA ALA A 27 14.33 -1.51 -1.87
C ALA A 27 13.95 -2.92 -2.38
N ILE A 28 13.94 -3.92 -1.50
CA ILE A 28 13.59 -5.31 -1.84
C ILE A 28 12.10 -5.43 -2.20
N ASP A 29 11.23 -4.81 -1.43
CA ASP A 29 9.79 -4.79 -1.70
C ASP A 29 9.52 -4.03 -3.01
N GLY A 30 10.23 -2.93 -3.26
CA GLY A 30 10.16 -2.17 -4.50
C GLY A 30 10.52 -3.01 -5.73
N LEU A 31 11.55 -3.85 -5.64
CA LEU A 31 11.90 -4.81 -6.69
C LEU A 31 10.83 -5.89 -6.86
N SER A 32 10.23 -6.36 -5.77
CA SER A 32 9.15 -7.36 -5.81
C SER A 32 7.91 -6.81 -6.51
N PHE A 33 7.47 -5.60 -6.15
CA PHE A 33 6.38 -4.90 -6.85
C PHE A 33 6.73 -4.58 -8.30
N GLY A 34 7.98 -4.15 -8.56
CA GLY A 34 8.47 -3.92 -9.91
C GLY A 34 8.36 -5.17 -10.79
N GLY A 35 8.77 -6.34 -10.27
CA GLY A 35 8.63 -7.62 -10.96
C GLY A 35 7.18 -8.00 -11.24
N LEU A 36 6.28 -7.82 -10.27
CA LEU A 36 4.85 -8.09 -10.44
C LEU A 36 4.19 -7.17 -11.48
N LEU A 37 4.53 -5.87 -11.47
CA LEU A 37 4.00 -4.89 -12.42
C LEU A 37 4.54 -5.12 -13.83
N ILE A 38 5.85 -5.32 -13.98
CA ILE A 38 6.48 -5.62 -15.27
C ILE A 38 5.93 -6.95 -15.82
N GLY A 39 5.80 -7.98 -14.97
CA GLY A 39 5.21 -9.26 -15.35
C GLY A 39 3.77 -9.10 -15.84
N SER A 40 2.95 -8.28 -15.17
CA SER A 40 1.57 -8.01 -15.58
C SER A 40 1.49 -7.29 -16.93
N VAL A 41 2.37 -6.31 -17.17
CA VAL A 41 2.47 -5.62 -18.47
C VAL A 41 2.97 -6.56 -19.56
N ALA A 42 3.95 -7.42 -19.27
CA ALA A 42 4.44 -8.40 -20.23
C ALA A 42 3.36 -9.42 -20.64
N LEU A 43 2.58 -9.91 -19.67
CA LEU A 43 1.44 -10.79 -19.93
C LEU A 43 0.40 -10.10 -20.83
N ARG A 44 0.14 -8.82 -20.60
CA ARG A 44 -0.76 -8.03 -21.44
C ARG A 44 -0.28 -7.91 -22.87
N MET A 45 1.00 -7.56 -23.06
CA MET A 45 1.60 -7.44 -24.39
C MET A 45 1.57 -8.77 -25.15
N GLY A 46 1.64 -9.90 -24.43
CA GLY A 46 1.59 -11.23 -25.01
C GLY A 46 0.19 -11.72 -25.40
N ALA A 47 -0.87 -11.16 -24.81
CA ALA A 47 -2.25 -11.57 -25.08
C ALA A 47 -3.25 -10.39 -24.99
N PRO A 48 -3.10 -9.35 -25.82
CA PRO A 48 -3.86 -8.10 -25.69
C PRO A 48 -5.38 -8.29 -25.77
N GLU A 49 -5.85 -9.28 -26.53
CA GLU A 49 -7.28 -9.60 -26.70
C GLU A 49 -7.98 -10.07 -25.41
N VAL A 50 -7.20 -10.45 -24.39
CA VAL A 50 -7.74 -10.93 -23.09
C VAL A 50 -7.87 -9.78 -22.08
N TRP A 51 -7.33 -8.60 -22.37
CA TRP A 51 -7.38 -7.45 -21.45
C TRP A 51 -8.62 -6.60 -21.72
N PRO A 52 -9.52 -6.45 -20.74
CA PRO A 52 -10.68 -5.57 -20.89
C PRO A 52 -10.26 -4.11 -21.03
N GLN A 53 -11.14 -3.31 -21.65
CA GLN A 53 -11.00 -1.85 -21.62
C GLN A 53 -11.11 -1.34 -20.17
N PRO A 54 -10.35 -0.29 -19.79
CA PRO A 54 -10.45 0.32 -18.47
C PRO A 54 -11.90 0.69 -18.12
N GLY A 55 -12.37 0.25 -16.95
CA GLY A 55 -13.73 0.53 -16.47
C GLY A 55 -14.82 -0.42 -16.96
N ALA A 56 -14.50 -1.39 -17.82
CA ALA A 56 -15.46 -2.39 -18.28
C ALA A 56 -15.85 -3.41 -17.19
N VAL A 57 -14.87 -3.81 -16.36
CA VAL A 57 -15.05 -4.81 -15.28
C VAL A 57 -14.77 -4.22 -13.90
N LEU A 58 -13.79 -3.31 -13.80
CA LEU A 58 -13.37 -2.72 -12.54
C LEU A 58 -14.08 -1.38 -12.28
N ASN A 59 -14.42 -1.10 -11.01
CA ASN A 59 -15.11 0.13 -10.63
C ASN A 59 -14.13 1.28 -10.39
N ILE A 60 -13.74 1.97 -11.47
CA ILE A 60 -12.77 3.07 -11.42
C ILE A 60 -13.17 4.17 -10.42
N PRO A 61 -14.42 4.67 -10.36
CA PRO A 61 -14.78 5.74 -9.41
C PRO A 61 -14.59 5.33 -7.95
N LEU A 62 -14.98 4.12 -7.57
CA LEU A 62 -14.83 3.60 -6.21
C LEU A 62 -13.35 3.47 -5.84
N THR A 63 -12.56 2.86 -6.73
CA THR A 63 -11.13 2.66 -6.50
C THR A 63 -10.37 3.98 -6.52
N ALA A 64 -10.74 4.94 -7.37
CA ALA A 64 -10.16 6.28 -7.40
C ALA A 64 -10.40 7.05 -6.10
N PHE A 65 -11.63 6.97 -5.55
CA PHE A 65 -11.93 7.52 -4.23
C PHE A 65 -11.09 6.84 -3.15
N ASN A 66 -10.93 5.52 -3.23
CA ASN A 66 -10.11 4.75 -2.29
C ASN A 66 -8.62 5.17 -2.33
N THR A 67 -8.07 5.36 -3.53
CA THR A 67 -6.72 5.87 -3.77
C THR A 67 -6.55 7.28 -3.21
N PHE A 68 -7.51 8.18 -3.46
CA PHE A 68 -7.49 9.54 -2.91
C PHE A 68 -7.47 9.54 -1.37
N LEU A 69 -8.28 8.68 -0.76
CA LEU A 69 -8.30 8.50 0.69
C LEU A 69 -6.93 8.05 1.21
N LEU A 70 -6.29 7.08 0.55
CA LEU A 70 -4.99 6.57 0.98
C LEU A 70 -3.88 7.64 0.87
N ILE A 71 -3.89 8.45 -0.18
CA ILE A 71 -2.99 9.62 -0.31
C ILE A 71 -3.18 10.61 0.84
N CYS A 72 -4.44 10.85 1.25
CA CYS A 72 -4.73 11.68 2.42
C CYS A 72 -4.17 11.08 3.72
N THR A 73 -4.13 9.74 3.85
CA THR A 73 -3.50 9.10 5.02
C THR A 73 -1.98 9.29 5.08
N SER A 74 -1.31 9.39 3.92
CA SER A 74 0.10 9.78 3.89
C SER A 74 0.29 11.18 4.43
N PHE A 75 -0.56 12.13 4.07
CA PHE A 75 -0.49 13.48 4.64
C PHE A 75 -0.66 13.47 6.16
N THR A 76 -1.64 12.72 6.69
CA THR A 76 -1.83 12.62 8.16
C THR A 76 -0.64 11.94 8.84
N MET A 77 0.03 10.98 8.19
CA MET A 77 1.23 10.35 8.74
C MET A 77 2.41 11.34 8.87
N VAL A 78 2.60 12.23 7.90
CA VAL A 78 3.59 13.32 8.00
C VAL A 78 3.23 14.27 9.14
N MET A 79 1.96 14.61 9.30
CA MET A 79 1.50 15.44 10.42
C MET A 79 1.75 14.78 11.78
N ALA A 80 1.61 13.45 11.88
CA ALA A 80 1.94 12.70 13.09
C ALA A 80 3.43 12.83 13.45
N LEU A 81 4.32 12.70 12.47
CA LEU A 81 5.76 12.87 12.66
C LEU A 81 6.12 14.31 13.08
N ASN A 82 5.53 15.30 12.43
CA ASN A 82 5.73 16.71 12.79
C ASN A 82 5.25 17.02 14.21
N ALA A 83 4.13 16.44 14.64
CA ALA A 83 3.60 16.63 15.99
C ALA A 83 4.56 16.08 17.06
N VAL A 84 5.09 14.85 16.90
CA VAL A 84 6.02 14.28 17.87
C VAL A 84 7.36 15.02 17.92
N GLN A 85 7.84 15.55 16.80
CA GLN A 85 9.03 16.41 16.76
C GLN A 85 8.85 17.70 17.57
N LYS A 86 7.62 18.20 17.68
CA LYS A 86 7.24 19.37 18.51
C LYS A 86 6.80 19.00 19.93
N ASN A 87 6.99 17.75 20.36
CA ASN A 87 6.49 17.21 21.62
C ASN A 87 4.96 17.28 21.80
N ASP A 88 4.20 17.41 20.72
CA ASP A 88 2.73 17.38 20.75
C ASP A 88 2.23 15.93 20.68
N GLN A 89 1.98 15.33 21.85
CA GLN A 89 1.45 13.96 21.97
C GLN A 89 0.02 13.83 21.45
N ASN A 90 -0.81 14.84 21.68
CA ASN A 90 -2.20 14.81 21.25
C ASN A 90 -2.29 14.87 19.72
N GLY A 91 -1.46 15.71 19.10
CA GLY A 91 -1.28 15.75 17.65
C GLY A 91 -0.77 14.42 17.08
N LEU A 92 0.23 13.81 17.71
CA LEU A 92 0.75 12.50 17.30
C LEU A 92 -0.36 11.44 17.29
N VAL A 93 -1.06 11.26 18.42
CA VAL A 93 -2.11 10.26 18.59
C VAL A 93 -3.26 10.50 17.63
N LYS A 94 -3.75 11.74 17.53
CA LYS A 94 -4.86 12.09 16.63
C LYS A 94 -4.53 11.77 15.17
N ASN A 95 -3.34 12.14 14.72
CA ASN A 95 -2.94 11.92 13.33
C ASN A 95 -2.70 10.43 13.03
N LEU A 96 -2.11 9.66 13.96
CA LEU A 96 -1.99 8.21 13.81
C LEU A 96 -3.34 7.50 13.73
N ILE A 97 -4.34 7.96 14.51
CA ILE A 97 -5.71 7.43 14.43
C ILE A 97 -6.30 7.70 13.04
N TRP A 98 -6.17 8.91 12.50
CA TRP A 98 -6.67 9.21 11.16
C TRP A 98 -6.00 8.37 10.07
N THR A 99 -4.68 8.21 10.15
CA THR A 99 -3.93 7.34 9.22
C THR A 99 -4.43 5.89 9.31
N MET A 100 -4.59 5.36 10.52
CA MET A 100 -5.07 3.99 10.76
C MET A 100 -6.49 3.79 10.23
N LEU A 101 -7.41 4.72 10.50
CA LEU A 101 -8.79 4.65 10.03
C LEU A 101 -8.87 4.65 8.51
N GLY A 102 -8.09 5.52 7.84
CA GLY A 102 -8.07 5.53 6.38
C GLY A 102 -7.52 4.22 5.80
N GLY A 103 -6.49 3.62 6.42
CA GLY A 103 -6.00 2.29 6.05
C GLY A 103 -7.04 1.18 6.22
N ILE A 104 -7.83 1.22 7.30
CA ILE A 104 -8.92 0.25 7.55
C ILE A 104 -10.05 0.42 6.52
N VAL A 105 -10.45 1.66 6.23
CA VAL A 105 -11.45 1.95 5.19
C VAL A 105 -10.97 1.43 3.85
N PHE A 106 -9.68 1.63 3.52
CA PHE A 106 -9.10 1.12 2.29
C PHE A 106 -9.20 -0.40 2.18
N LEU A 107 -8.79 -1.12 3.23
CA LEU A 107 -8.89 -2.59 3.26
C LEU A 107 -10.35 -3.05 3.17
N THR A 108 -11.28 -2.32 3.78
CA THR A 108 -12.70 -2.65 3.75
C THR A 108 -13.27 -2.50 2.33
N ILE A 109 -12.92 -1.42 1.62
CA ILE A 109 -13.31 -1.21 0.23
C ILE A 109 -12.71 -2.31 -0.66
N GLN A 110 -11.44 -2.67 -0.43
CA GLN A 110 -10.78 -3.75 -1.17
C GLN A 110 -11.47 -5.10 -0.96
N VAL A 111 -11.83 -5.44 0.28
CA VAL A 111 -12.56 -6.67 0.61
C VAL A 111 -13.96 -6.66 0.02
N TYR A 112 -14.64 -5.51 0.01
CA TYR A 112 -15.93 -5.34 -0.64
C TYR A 112 -15.84 -5.59 -2.15
N GLU A 113 -14.84 -5.01 -2.82
CA GLU A 113 -14.60 -5.20 -4.26
C GLU A 113 -14.31 -6.68 -4.59
N TYR A 114 -13.43 -7.33 -3.82
CA TYR A 114 -13.18 -8.78 -4.00
C TYR A 114 -14.42 -9.62 -3.75
N SER A 115 -15.20 -9.29 -2.72
CA SER A 115 -16.43 -10.01 -2.41
C SER A 115 -17.45 -9.87 -3.53
N HIS A 116 -17.55 -8.70 -4.15
CA HIS A 116 -18.40 -8.45 -5.31
C HIS A 116 -17.97 -9.30 -6.51
N PHE A 117 -16.66 -9.34 -6.80
CA PHE A 117 -16.11 -10.14 -7.89
C PHE A 117 -16.23 -11.65 -7.69
N ILE A 118 -16.04 -12.14 -6.47
CA ILE A 118 -16.13 -13.58 -6.15
C ILE A 118 -17.58 -14.05 -6.14
N ARG A 119 -18.48 -13.30 -5.47
CA ARG A 119 -19.91 -13.66 -5.39
C ARG A 119 -20.56 -13.65 -6.77
N GLY A 120 -20.06 -12.81 -7.66
CA GLY A 120 -20.59 -12.69 -9.01
C GLY A 120 -21.98 -12.07 -9.02
N GLY A 121 -22.57 -12.04 -10.22
CA GLY A 121 -23.92 -11.53 -10.45
C GLY A 121 -24.21 -11.40 -11.94
N GLU A 122 -25.48 -11.24 -12.31
CA GLU A 122 -25.87 -11.10 -13.71
C GLU A 122 -25.22 -9.88 -14.38
N HIS A 123 -25.15 -8.75 -13.66
CA HIS A 123 -24.51 -7.54 -14.17
C HIS A 123 -22.99 -7.72 -14.38
N LEU A 124 -22.31 -8.41 -13.48
CA LEU A 124 -20.89 -8.72 -13.65
C LEU A 124 -20.67 -9.73 -14.78
N ALA A 125 -21.58 -10.71 -14.94
CA ALA A 125 -21.51 -11.68 -16.02
C ALA A 125 -21.65 -11.01 -17.40
N GLU A 126 -22.53 -10.01 -17.51
CA GLU A 126 -22.67 -9.18 -18.72
C GLU A 126 -21.39 -8.38 -19.01
N GLN A 127 -20.80 -7.77 -17.98
CA GLN A 127 -19.53 -7.04 -18.11
C GLN A 127 -18.38 -7.97 -18.52
N LEU A 128 -18.30 -9.17 -17.94
CA LEU A 128 -17.30 -10.18 -18.29
C LEU A 128 -17.50 -10.67 -19.73
N ALA A 129 -18.73 -10.95 -20.14
CA ALA A 129 -19.04 -11.36 -21.51
C ALA A 129 -18.69 -10.26 -22.54
N ALA A 130 -19.01 -9.00 -22.22
CA ALA A 130 -18.62 -7.85 -23.05
C ALA A 130 -17.10 -7.67 -23.14
N ALA A 131 -16.37 -8.11 -22.11
CA ALA A 131 -14.91 -8.15 -22.07
C ALA A 131 -14.29 -9.42 -22.68
N GLY A 132 -15.08 -10.30 -23.30
CA GLY A 132 -14.59 -11.55 -23.91
C GLY A 132 -14.23 -12.65 -22.90
N MET A 133 -14.62 -12.50 -21.62
CA MET A 133 -14.41 -13.46 -20.55
C MET A 133 -15.67 -14.31 -20.31
N SER A 134 -15.47 -15.61 -20.08
CA SER A 134 -16.58 -16.54 -19.79
C SER A 134 -16.69 -16.78 -18.29
N GLY A 135 -17.88 -16.57 -17.72
CA GLY A 135 -18.18 -16.86 -16.31
C GLY A 135 -19.09 -15.83 -15.66
N HIS A 136 -19.54 -16.14 -14.45
CA HIS A 136 -20.39 -15.25 -13.64
C HIS A 136 -19.64 -14.56 -12.50
N SER A 137 -18.38 -14.94 -12.27
CA SER A 137 -17.52 -14.42 -11.20
C SER A 137 -16.15 -14.06 -11.78
N PHE A 138 -15.58 -12.97 -11.29
CA PHE A 138 -14.22 -12.55 -11.63
C PHE A 138 -13.24 -13.13 -10.60
N ILE A 139 -12.78 -14.35 -10.88
CA ILE A 139 -11.83 -15.11 -10.03
C ILE A 139 -10.52 -15.37 -10.79
N PRO A 140 -9.40 -15.71 -10.11
CA PRO A 140 -8.11 -15.92 -10.77
C PRO A 140 -8.12 -16.94 -11.92
N SER A 141 -9.03 -17.92 -11.91
CA SER A 141 -9.16 -18.91 -12.98
C SER A 141 -9.97 -18.43 -14.21
N THR A 142 -10.56 -17.24 -14.16
CA THR A 142 -11.41 -16.70 -15.23
C THR A 142 -10.59 -16.20 -16.41
N SER A 143 -9.47 -15.54 -16.11
CA SER A 143 -8.57 -15.00 -17.11
C SER A 143 -7.19 -14.71 -16.52
N VAL A 144 -6.19 -14.58 -17.38
CA VAL A 144 -4.84 -14.14 -16.98
C VAL A 144 -4.89 -12.72 -16.38
N TYR A 145 -5.79 -11.86 -16.87
CA TYR A 145 -6.04 -10.54 -16.29
C TYR A 145 -6.53 -10.63 -14.84
N ALA A 146 -7.51 -11.51 -14.56
CA ALA A 146 -8.00 -11.73 -13.20
C ALA A 146 -6.88 -12.26 -12.28
N ALA A 147 -6.09 -13.23 -12.75
CA ALA A 147 -4.96 -13.75 -11.98
C ALA A 147 -3.95 -12.63 -11.64
N ALA A 148 -3.53 -11.84 -12.63
CA ALA A 148 -2.61 -10.72 -12.44
C ALA A 148 -3.18 -9.67 -11.47
N PHE A 149 -4.45 -9.31 -11.63
CA PHE A 149 -5.17 -8.40 -10.75
C PHE A 149 -5.08 -8.86 -9.29
N TYR A 150 -5.50 -10.09 -8.97
CA TYR A 150 -5.54 -10.57 -7.57
C TYR A 150 -4.14 -10.74 -6.97
N VAL A 151 -3.14 -11.15 -7.76
CA VAL A 151 -1.76 -11.27 -7.26
C VAL A 151 -1.18 -9.89 -6.93
N VAL A 152 -1.27 -8.93 -7.84
CA VAL A 152 -0.70 -7.58 -7.65
C VAL A 152 -1.41 -6.85 -6.51
N THR A 153 -2.74 -6.78 -6.57
CA THR A 153 -3.55 -6.04 -5.58
C THR A 153 -3.64 -6.75 -4.24
N GLY A 154 -3.64 -8.10 -4.24
CA GLY A 154 -3.59 -8.90 -3.01
C GLY A 154 -2.25 -8.77 -2.29
N PHE A 155 -1.13 -8.83 -3.02
CA PHE A 155 0.19 -8.58 -2.44
C PHE A 155 0.26 -7.20 -1.81
N HIS A 156 -0.24 -6.17 -2.49
CA HIS A 156 -0.37 -4.83 -1.92
C HIS A 156 -1.27 -4.79 -0.66
N GLY A 157 -2.44 -5.41 -0.71
CA GLY A 157 -3.37 -5.46 0.42
C GLY A 157 -2.76 -6.04 1.69
N VAL A 158 -1.89 -7.06 1.55
CA VAL A 158 -1.12 -7.61 2.70
C VAL A 158 -0.16 -6.57 3.27
N HIS A 159 0.50 -5.76 2.46
CA HIS A 159 1.39 -4.70 2.93
C HIS A 159 0.62 -3.60 3.66
N VAL A 160 -0.55 -3.19 3.14
CA VAL A 160 -1.42 -2.23 3.82
C VAL A 160 -1.88 -2.79 5.17
N LEU A 161 -2.33 -4.05 5.22
CA LEU A 161 -2.70 -4.70 6.48
C LEU A 161 -1.54 -4.71 7.49
N SER A 162 -0.34 -5.07 7.02
CA SER A 162 0.89 -5.04 7.83
C SER A 162 1.17 -3.64 8.36
N GLY A 163 0.98 -2.61 7.53
CA GLY A 163 1.11 -1.22 7.91
C GLY A 163 0.09 -0.78 8.94
N VAL A 164 -1.18 -1.16 8.80
CA VAL A 164 -2.24 -0.85 9.77
C VAL A 164 -1.92 -1.47 11.13
N ILE A 165 -1.45 -2.73 11.14
CA ILE A 165 -1.00 -3.40 12.37
C ILE A 165 0.20 -2.66 12.97
N TYR A 166 1.16 -2.24 12.14
CA TYR A 166 2.32 -1.49 12.60
C TYR A 166 1.94 -0.13 13.20
N ILE A 167 1.02 0.61 12.56
CA ILE A 167 0.46 1.85 13.09
C ILE A 167 -0.21 1.58 14.44
N ALA A 168 -1.01 0.51 14.57
CA ALA A 168 -1.68 0.18 15.83
C ALA A 168 -0.68 -0.05 16.97
N CYS A 169 0.43 -0.77 16.71
CA CYS A 169 1.49 -0.98 17.69
C CYS A 169 2.15 0.34 18.14
N ILE A 170 2.46 1.23 17.18
CA ILE A 170 3.04 2.55 17.47
C ILE A 170 2.03 3.44 18.19
N LEU A 171 0.75 3.41 17.81
CA LEU A 171 -0.32 4.16 18.46
C LEU A 171 -0.49 3.75 19.92
N ILE A 172 -0.48 2.45 20.23
CA ILE A 172 -0.54 1.96 21.62
C ILE A 172 0.68 2.45 22.43
N ALA A 173 1.87 2.47 21.83
CA ALA A 173 3.06 3.01 22.47
C ALA A 173 3.02 4.53 22.64
N ALA A 174 2.42 5.26 21.68
CA ALA A 174 2.21 6.71 21.74
C ALA A 174 1.23 7.09 22.85
N LEU A 175 0.13 6.34 23.02
CA LEU A 175 -0.83 6.51 24.12
C LEU A 175 -0.19 6.32 25.50
N LYS A 176 0.89 5.53 25.58
CA LYS A 176 1.69 5.35 26.80
C LYS A 176 2.77 6.42 26.98
N GLY A 177 2.82 7.44 26.12
CA GLY A 177 3.79 8.54 26.18
C GLY A 177 5.23 8.12 25.88
N ARG A 178 5.46 7.03 25.14
CA ARG A 178 6.81 6.49 24.90
C ARG A 178 7.64 7.28 23.88
N TYR A 179 7.01 8.13 23.09
CA TYR A 179 7.68 8.91 22.05
C TYR A 179 7.78 10.37 22.47
N THR A 180 8.92 10.99 22.20
CA THR A 180 9.18 12.41 22.48
C THR A 180 10.02 12.98 21.35
N SER A 181 10.30 14.28 21.34
CA SER A 181 11.17 14.89 20.34
C SER A 181 12.59 14.33 20.34
N SER A 182 13.03 13.66 21.43
CA SER A 182 14.32 12.99 21.48
C SER A 182 14.27 11.52 21.02
N ASN A 183 13.07 10.93 20.94
CA ASN A 183 12.88 9.51 20.63
C ASN A 183 11.65 9.30 19.73
N TYR A 184 11.73 9.77 18.48
CA TYR A 184 10.68 9.59 17.47
C TYR A 184 11.09 8.68 16.30
N ASN A 185 12.29 8.10 16.35
CA ASN A 185 12.86 7.29 15.25
C ASN A 185 11.91 6.17 14.78
N ASN A 186 11.19 5.52 15.69
CA ASN A 186 10.22 4.48 15.34
C ASN A 186 9.00 5.03 14.59
N VAL A 187 8.55 6.25 14.90
CA VAL A 187 7.46 6.93 14.20
C VAL A 187 7.91 7.35 12.79
N GLU A 188 9.16 7.78 12.65
CA GLU A 188 9.76 8.08 11.34
C GLU A 188 9.90 6.83 10.47
N ILE A 189 10.41 5.73 11.02
CA ILE A 189 10.53 4.44 10.32
C ILE A 189 9.16 3.92 9.88
N LEU A 190 8.13 4.06 10.73
CA LEU A 190 6.74 3.77 10.37
C LEU A 190 6.28 4.63 9.19
N GLY A 191 6.58 5.94 9.22
CA GLY A 191 6.23 6.86 8.15
C GLY A 191 6.84 6.46 6.81
N LEU A 192 8.14 6.10 6.80
CA LEU A 192 8.82 5.62 5.60
C LEU A 192 8.11 4.41 4.98
N PHE A 193 7.74 3.42 5.80
CA PHE A 193 7.00 2.24 5.34
C PHE A 193 5.62 2.63 4.77
N TRP A 194 4.85 3.45 5.47
CA TRP A 194 3.50 3.83 5.05
C TRP A 194 3.51 4.63 3.74
N HIS A 195 4.43 5.58 3.59
CA HIS A 195 4.60 6.35 2.35
C HIS A 195 5.01 5.48 1.17
N PHE A 196 5.87 4.49 1.39
CA PHE A 196 6.25 3.55 0.35
C PHE A 196 5.04 2.74 -0.13
N VAL A 197 4.24 2.21 0.79
CA VAL A 197 3.02 1.46 0.46
C VAL A 197 2.05 2.32 -0.36
N ASP A 198 1.81 3.57 0.03
CA ASP A 198 0.96 4.50 -0.71
C ASP A 198 1.47 4.79 -2.13
N LEU A 199 2.78 5.06 -2.27
CA LEU A 199 3.41 5.29 -3.58
C LEU A 199 3.22 4.08 -4.51
N VAL A 200 3.43 2.88 -3.99
CA VAL A 200 3.22 1.63 -4.76
C VAL A 200 1.76 1.52 -5.20
N TRP A 201 0.80 1.88 -4.35
CA TRP A 201 -0.62 1.82 -4.72
C TRP A 201 -0.95 2.72 -5.91
N ILE A 202 -0.38 3.93 -5.98
CA ILE A 202 -0.58 4.84 -7.11
C ILE A 202 -0.12 4.17 -8.42
N LEU A 203 1.00 3.45 -8.40
CA LEU A 203 1.51 2.71 -9.55
C LEU A 203 0.60 1.52 -9.89
N VAL A 204 0.19 0.74 -8.89
CA VAL A 204 -0.73 -0.39 -9.06
C VAL A 204 -2.06 0.07 -9.66
N PHE A 205 -2.67 1.12 -9.11
CA PHE A 205 -3.90 1.71 -9.62
C PHE A 205 -3.75 2.14 -11.08
N THR A 206 -2.65 2.84 -11.40
CA THR A 206 -2.39 3.30 -12.77
C THR A 206 -2.26 2.12 -13.75
N VAL A 207 -1.46 1.11 -13.43
CA VAL A 207 -1.14 0.00 -14.34
C VAL A 207 -2.27 -1.03 -14.45
N VAL A 208 -3.03 -1.26 -13.38
CA VAL A 208 -4.04 -2.34 -13.33
C VAL A 208 -5.46 -1.84 -13.62
N TYR A 209 -5.80 -0.61 -13.20
CA TYR A 209 -7.16 -0.07 -13.34
C TYR A 209 -7.33 0.90 -14.50
N LEU A 210 -6.33 1.75 -14.77
CA LEU A 210 -6.45 2.84 -15.75
C LEU A 210 -5.88 2.52 -17.12
N ILE A 211 -4.82 1.72 -17.15
CA ILE A 211 -4.18 1.28 -18.38
C ILE A 211 -4.70 -0.11 -18.63
#